data_AF-A0A2R7ILL9-F1
#
_entry.id   AF-A0A2R7ILL9-F1
#
_cell.length_a   1.000
_cell.length_b   1.000
_cell.length_c   1.000
_cell.angle_alpha   90.00
_cell.angle_beta   90.00
_cell.angle_gamma   90.00
#
_symmetry.space_group_name_H-M   'P 1'
#
loop_
_entity.id
_entity.type
_entity.pdbx_description
1 polymer ?
#
loop_
_entity_poly.entity_id
_entity_poly.type
_entity_poly.pdbx_seq_one_letter_code
_entity_poly.pdbx_strand_id
1 'polypeptide(L)'
;MTVMVAISEAAKARADALVLSGRYESIEHAIEAGLSQLDLEDDEVDLDALSPEDRAAVEEGLADIAAGRVIPAEQVYAELRARFGSSGA
;
A
#
# COMPACT_ATOMS: atom_id res chain seq x y z
N MET A 1 -7.16 -13.81 -19.40
CA MET A 1 -7.38 -13.05 -20.65
C MET A 1 -6.06 -12.39 -20.98
N THR A 2 -5.52 -12.54 -22.20
CA THR A 2 -4.24 -11.92 -22.58
C THR A 2 -4.52 -10.57 -23.24
N VAL A 3 -3.88 -9.51 -22.75
CA VAL A 3 -4.02 -8.16 -23.29
C VAL A 3 -2.65 -7.69 -23.78
N MET A 4 -2.59 -7.13 -25.00
CA MET A 4 -1.38 -6.48 -25.51
C MET A 4 -1.40 -5.00 -25.14
N VAL A 5 -0.30 -4.53 -24.56
CA VAL A 5 -0.11 -3.13 -24.17
C VAL A 5 1.21 -2.61 -24.75
N ALA A 6 1.16 -1.39 -25.28
CA ALA A 6 2.35 -0.65 -25.70
C ALA A 6 2.75 0.30 -24.58
N ILE A 7 3.99 0.18 -24.10
CA ILE A 7 4.55 1.06 -23.08
C ILE A 7 5.74 1.84 -23.65
N SER A 8 6.04 2.99 -23.06
CA SER A 8 7.22 3.77 -23.46
C SER A 8 8.52 3.06 -23.06
N GLU A 9 9.61 3.39 -23.76
CA GLU A 9 10.96 2.88 -23.42
C GLU A 9 11.35 3.23 -21.97
N ALA A 10 10.94 4.40 -21.48
CA ALA A 10 11.20 4.81 -20.11
C ALA A 10 10.44 3.93 -19.10
N ALA A 11 9.18 3.62 -19.36
CA ALA A 11 8.38 2.74 -18.52
C ALA A 11 8.94 1.30 -18.52
N LYS A 12 9.36 0.81 -19.68
CA LYS A 12 10.03 -0.48 -19.81
C LYS A 12 11.34 -0.53 -19.00
N ALA A 13 12.21 0.47 -19.17
CA ALA A 13 13.47 0.54 -18.42
C ALA A 13 13.25 0.58 -16.89
N ARG A 14 12.17 1.23 -16.46
CA ARG A 14 11.79 1.25 -15.04
C ARG A 14 11.31 -0.12 -14.55
N ALA A 15 10.46 -0.81 -15.32
CA ALA A 15 10.02 -2.17 -14.99
C ALA A 15 11.20 -3.15 -14.93
N ASP A 16 12.12 -3.08 -15.91
CA ASP A 16 13.35 -3.88 -15.95
C ASP A 16 14.18 -3.66 -14.67
N ALA A 17 14.33 -2.41 -14.21
CA ALA A 17 15.06 -2.11 -12.98
C ALA A 17 14.42 -2.70 -11.72
N LEU A 18 13.08 -2.77 -11.67
CA LEU A 18 12.36 -3.32 -10.51
C LEU A 18 12.43 -4.86 -10.46
N VAL A 19 12.47 -5.51 -11.63
CA VAL A 19 12.73 -6.96 -11.73
C VAL A 19 14.16 -7.25 -11.31
N LEU A 20 15.14 -6.49 -11.82
CA LEU A 20 16.55 -6.64 -11.47
C LEU A 20 16.83 -6.45 -9.98
N SER A 21 16.07 -5.58 -9.31
CA SER A 21 16.18 -5.39 -7.86
C SER A 21 15.55 -6.52 -7.04
N GLY A 22 14.93 -7.52 -7.69
CA GLY A 22 14.20 -8.61 -7.03
C GLY A 22 12.88 -8.20 -6.41
N ARG A 23 12.37 -6.99 -6.74
CA ARG A 23 11.10 -6.51 -6.17
C ARG A 23 9.90 -7.18 -6.83
N TYR A 24 10.03 -7.56 -8.10
CA TYR A 24 9.03 -8.32 -8.85
C TYR A 24 9.70 -9.45 -9.62
N GLU A 25 8.97 -10.54 -9.82
CA GLU A 25 9.46 -11.75 -10.47
C GLU A 25 9.54 -11.62 -12.00
N SER A 26 8.74 -10.71 -12.58
CA SER A 26 8.72 -10.44 -14.02
C SER A 26 8.25 -9.01 -14.32
N ILE A 27 8.43 -8.59 -15.58
CA ILE A 27 8.00 -7.27 -16.07
C ILE A 27 6.47 -7.19 -16.00
N GLU A 28 5.78 -8.27 -16.34
CA GLU A 28 4.31 -8.35 -16.26
C GLU A 28 3.83 -8.08 -14.83
N HIS A 29 4.44 -8.72 -13.83
CA HIS A 29 4.07 -8.51 -12.43
C HIS A 29 4.34 -7.05 -11.97
N ALA A 30 5.43 -6.43 -12.46
CA ALA A 30 5.71 -5.03 -12.19
C ALA A 30 4.70 -4.07 -12.85
N ILE A 31 4.23 -4.38 -14.07
CA ILE A 31 3.23 -3.60 -14.79
C ILE A 31 1.86 -3.76 -14.14
N GLU A 32 1.44 -4.98 -13.81
CA GLU A 32 0.19 -5.26 -13.11
C GLU A 32 0.11 -4.51 -11.78
N ALA A 33 1.19 -4.56 -10.97
CA ALA A 33 1.24 -3.81 -9.73
C ALA A 33 1.15 -2.29 -9.93
N GLY A 34 1.72 -1.76 -11.02
CA GLY A 34 1.61 -0.35 -11.38
C GLY A 34 0.19 0.04 -11.79
N LEU A 35 -0.51 -0.81 -12.55
CA LEU A 35 -1.90 -0.60 -12.95
C LEU A 35 -2.84 -0.69 -11.74
N SER A 36 -2.65 -1.67 -10.85
CA SER A 36 -3.44 -1.77 -9.61
C SER A 36 -3.27 -0.56 -8.70
N GLN A 37 -2.11 0.11 -8.70
CA GLN A 37 -1.94 1.37 -7.96
C GLN A 37 -2.72 2.53 -8.58
N LEU A 38 -2.84 2.57 -9.90
CA LEU A 38 -3.64 3.57 -10.59
C LEU A 38 -5.15 3.35 -10.35
N ASP A 39 -5.59 2.09 -10.34
CA ASP A 39 -6.97 1.75 -9.98
C ASP A 39 -7.28 2.16 -8.52
N LEU A 40 -6.34 1.97 -7.58
CA LEU A 40 -6.47 2.42 -6.20
C LEU A 40 -6.49 3.95 -6.02
N GLU A 41 -5.97 4.73 -6.98
CA GLU A 41 -6.06 6.20 -6.95
C GLU A 41 -7.43 6.71 -7.41
N ASP A 42 -8.16 5.93 -8.22
CA ASP A 42 -9.51 6.25 -8.72
C ASP A 42 -10.64 5.61 -7.89
N ASP A 43 -10.36 4.58 -7.08
CA ASP A 43 -11.37 3.91 -6.26
C ASP A 43 -11.53 4.56 -4.87
N GLU A 44 -12.74 5.07 -4.58
CA GLU A 44 -13.22 5.17 -3.20
C GLU A 44 -13.15 3.77 -2.58
N VAL A 45 -12.60 3.65 -1.37
CA VAL A 45 -12.55 2.35 -0.67
C VAL A 45 -13.98 1.80 -0.54
N ASP A 46 -14.29 0.75 -1.30
CA ASP A 46 -15.56 0.05 -1.19
C ASP A 46 -15.58 -0.72 0.14
N LEU A 47 -16.20 -0.11 1.15
CA LEU A 47 -16.36 -0.70 2.48
C LEU A 47 -17.18 -2.00 2.46
N ASP A 48 -17.97 -2.24 1.41
CA ASP A 48 -18.73 -3.48 1.24
C ASP A 48 -17.88 -4.62 0.66
N ALA A 49 -16.69 -4.31 0.11
CA ALA A 49 -15.70 -5.30 -0.33
C ALA A 49 -14.75 -5.76 0.78
N LEU A 50 -14.76 -5.10 1.94
CA LEU A 50 -13.97 -5.49 3.11
C LEU A 50 -14.51 -6.76 3.77
N SER A 51 -13.62 -7.51 4.41
CA SER A 51 -14.06 -8.57 5.32
C SER A 51 -14.88 -7.96 6.47
N PRO A 52 -15.80 -8.72 7.10
CA PRO A 52 -16.56 -8.20 8.24
C PRO A 52 -15.68 -7.69 9.39
N GLU A 53 -14.52 -8.33 9.59
CA GLU A 53 -13.56 -7.95 10.62
C GLU A 53 -12.87 -6.63 10.28
N ASP A 54 -12.41 -6.47 9.04
CA ASP A 54 -11.75 -5.23 8.59
C ASP A 54 -12.72 -4.05 8.58
N ARG A 55 -13.98 -4.28 8.14
CA ARG A 55 -15.03 -3.27 8.19
C ARG A 55 -15.30 -2.79 9.62
N ALA A 56 -15.42 -3.72 10.57
CA ALA A 56 -15.62 -3.37 11.97
C ALA A 56 -14.45 -2.54 12.53
N ALA A 57 -13.22 -2.88 12.17
CA ALA A 57 -12.04 -2.12 12.58
C ALA A 57 -12.03 -0.69 12.00
N VAL A 58 -12.45 -0.52 10.74
CA VAL A 58 -12.60 0.81 10.12
C VAL A 58 -13.68 1.62 10.84
N GLU A 59 -14.84 1.01 11.11
CA GLU A 59 -15.95 1.67 11.82
C GLU A 59 -15.55 2.10 13.24
N GLU A 60 -14.81 1.26 13.97
CA GLU A 60 -14.25 1.58 15.28
C GLU A 60 -13.28 2.75 15.21
N GLY A 61 -12.33 2.73 14.26
CA GLY A 61 -11.36 3.80 14.07
C GLY A 61 -12.02 5.14 13.74
N LEU A 62 -13.07 5.14 12.90
CA LEU A 62 -13.85 6.34 12.59
C LEU A 62 -14.58 6.88 13.82
N ALA A 63 -15.15 5.99 14.65
CA ALA A 63 -15.82 6.38 15.89
C ALA A 63 -14.83 6.95 16.93
N ASP A 64 -13.62 6.41 17.01
CA ASP A 64 -12.53 6.91 17.85
C ASP A 64 -12.09 8.33 17.42
N ILE A 65 -11.91 8.55 16.12
CA ILE A 65 -11.60 9.87 15.56
C ILE A 65 -12.70 10.88 15.92
N ALA A 66 -13.96 10.53 15.69
CA ALA A 66 -15.10 11.40 15.97
C ALA A 66 -15.21 11.75 17.47
N ALA A 67 -14.85 10.82 18.34
CA ALA A 67 -14.83 11.01 19.79
C ALA A 67 -13.53 11.66 20.32
N GLY A 68 -12.57 11.96 19.44
CA GLY A 68 -11.26 12.52 19.83
C GLY A 68 -10.36 11.54 20.57
N ARG A 69 -10.64 10.23 20.50
CA ARG A 69 -9.78 9.15 21.03
C ARG A 69 -8.64 8.85 20.07
N VAL A 70 -7.78 9.85 19.85
CA VAL A 70 -6.65 9.77 18.92
C VAL A 70 -5.33 9.94 19.66
N ILE A 71 -4.28 9.28 19.17
CA ILE A 71 -2.92 9.43 19.69
C ILE A 71 -2.12 10.25 18.67
N PRO A 72 -1.39 11.31 19.10
CA PRO A 72 -0.52 12.07 18.21
C PRO A 72 0.54 11.17 17.55
N ALA A 73 0.77 11.36 16.26
CA ALA A 73 1.69 10.52 15.49
C ALA A 73 3.11 10.55 16.07
N GLU A 74 3.55 11.68 16.60
CA GLU A 74 4.86 11.85 17.23
C GLU A 74 5.03 10.92 18.45
N GLN A 75 3.97 10.70 19.22
CA GLN A 75 3.97 9.77 20.36
C GLN A 75 4.09 8.33 19.86
N VAL A 76 3.29 7.95 18.85
CA VAL A 76 3.35 6.62 18.23
C VAL A 76 4.76 6.32 17.70
N TYR A 77 5.36 7.25 16.96
CA TYR A 77 6.72 7.07 16.44
C TYR A 77 7.79 7.03 17.54
N ALA A 78 7.62 7.79 18.61
CA ALA A 78 8.54 7.74 19.75
C ALA A 78 8.47 6.37 20.44
N GLU A 79 7.27 5.83 20.65
CA GLU A 79 7.07 4.50 21.23
C GLU A 79 7.63 3.39 20.33
N LEU A 80 7.38 3.45 19.02
CA LEU A 80 7.92 2.48 18.07
C LEU A 80 9.45 2.50 18.03
N ARG A 81 10.07 3.70 18.04
CA ARG A 81 11.54 3.82 18.13
C ARG A 81 12.07 3.29 19.45
N ALA A 82 11.40 3.55 20.57
CA ALA A 82 11.81 3.02 21.87
C ALA A 82 11.72 1.48 21.92
N ARG A 83 10.70 0.91 21.26
CA ARG A 83 10.44 -0.53 21.28
C ARG A 83 11.28 -1.33 20.28
N PHE A 84 11.60 -0.75 19.11
CA PHE A 84 12.22 -1.46 17.99
C PHE A 84 13.50 -0.81 17.44
N GLY A 85 13.85 0.40 17.90
CA GLY A 85 14.98 1.18 17.38
C GLY A 85 16.38 0.64 17.70
N SER A 86 16.50 -0.49 18.40
CA SER A 86 17.78 -1.14 18.71
C SER A 86 18.08 -2.41 17.90
N SER A 87 17.29 -2.77 16.88
CA SER A 87 17.65 -3.84 15.94
C SER A 87 18.43 -3.27 14.75
N GLY A 88 19.67 -2.88 15.01
CA GLY A 88 20.62 -2.35 14.03
C GLY A 88 22.04 -2.36 14.61
N ALA A 89 22.53 -3.54 14.96
CA ALA A 89 23.93 -3.83 15.27
C ALA A 89 24.33 -5.13 14.55
#